data_AF-A0A3D5H619-F1
#
_entry.id   AF-A0A3D5H619-F1
#
_cell.length_a   1.000
_cell.length_b   1.000
_cell.length_c   1.000
_cell.angle_alpha   90.00
_cell.angle_beta   90.00
_cell.angle_gamma   90.00
#
_symmetry.space_group_name_H-M   'P 1'
#
loop_
_entity.id
_entity.type
_entity.pdbx_description
1 polymer ?
#
loop_
_entity_poly.entity_id
_entity_poly.type
_entity_poly.pdbx_seq_one_letter_code
_entity_poly.pdbx_strand_id
1 'polypeptide(L)'
;MPPRAIDQRLQDVFKKLNDDVITLSWKWQIVNALFDSEERVDILRQTAPSFFFACRMTFADDVFLTLSRLTDSSQSMGHDNLVIGRLYDELAEKEHPEFHKRLTALVAAARDACKPFWRHRHKRLAHNDLEMKLQYTAEALPGITIGDVSRAIKSIQEVLNTFNLYFFEGETYPGVFEGGGVDALFVYLKKGLEGFEKEKQQMLALHNPSNSPT
;
A
#
# COMPACT_ATOMS: atom_id res chain seq x y z
N MET A 1 10.18 -7.18 -31.31
CA MET A 1 10.89 -6.06 -31.99
C MET A 1 12.29 -6.06 -31.37
N PRO A 2 13.41 -5.69 -32.02
CA PRO A 2 14.66 -5.61 -31.24
C PRO A 2 14.47 -4.65 -30.05
N PRO A 3 14.98 -4.98 -28.84
CA PRO A 3 14.82 -4.12 -27.67
C PRO A 3 15.37 -2.73 -27.99
N ARG A 4 14.56 -1.71 -27.69
CA ARG A 4 14.96 -0.32 -27.89
C ARG A 4 16.03 0.00 -26.85
N ALA A 5 17.16 0.54 -27.29
CA ALA A 5 18.26 0.85 -26.40
C ALA A 5 17.95 2.10 -25.56
N ILE A 6 18.20 2.02 -24.26
CA ILE A 6 18.26 3.16 -23.33
C ILE A 6 19.56 3.05 -22.53
N ASP A 7 20.07 4.19 -22.05
CA ASP A 7 21.32 4.20 -21.28
C ASP A 7 21.19 3.45 -19.95
N GLN A 8 22.33 3.08 -19.36
CA GLN A 8 22.38 2.30 -18.11
C GLN A 8 21.74 3.05 -16.94
N ARG A 9 21.86 4.38 -16.90
CA ARG A 9 21.34 5.20 -15.80
C ARG A 9 19.81 5.13 -15.78
N LEU A 10 19.16 5.26 -16.93
CA LEU A 10 17.70 5.18 -17.04
C LEU A 10 17.19 3.76 -16.72
N GLN A 11 17.95 2.71 -17.08
CA GLN A 11 17.65 1.34 -16.65
C GLN A 11 17.69 1.19 -15.11
N ASP A 12 18.69 1.77 -14.46
CA ASP A 12 18.84 1.73 -13.00
C ASP A 12 17.73 2.50 -12.28
N VAL A 13 17.35 3.68 -12.80
CA VAL A 13 16.21 4.48 -12.32
C VAL A 13 14.92 3.67 -12.41
N PHE A 14 14.65 3.06 -13.57
CA PHE A 14 13.47 2.21 -13.76
C PHE A 14 13.45 1.04 -12.77
N LYS A 15 14.56 0.31 -12.64
CA LYS A 15 14.65 -0.85 -11.74
C LYS A 15 14.33 -0.47 -10.29
N LYS A 16 14.88 0.65 -9.80
CA LYS A 16 14.63 1.09 -8.43
C LYS A 16 13.19 1.56 -8.20
N LEU A 17 12.61 2.28 -9.14
CA LEU A 17 11.18 2.62 -9.08
C LEU A 17 10.30 1.37 -9.08
N ASN A 18 10.66 0.36 -9.88
CA ASN A 18 9.93 -0.89 -9.94
C ASN A 18 10.01 -1.69 -8.63
N ASP A 19 11.19 -1.80 -8.03
CA ASP A 19 11.38 -2.44 -6.71
C ASP A 19 10.51 -1.76 -5.62
N ASP A 20 10.47 -0.42 -5.61
CA ASP A 20 9.66 0.37 -4.68
C ASP A 20 8.16 0.10 -4.88
N VAL A 21 7.70 0.06 -6.13
CA VAL A 21 6.28 -0.18 -6.46
C VAL A 21 5.86 -1.61 -6.20
N ILE A 22 6.74 -2.60 -6.41
CA ILE A 22 6.49 -3.99 -6.02
C ILE A 22 6.30 -4.08 -4.50
N THR A 23 7.19 -3.46 -3.73
CA THR A 23 7.12 -3.45 -2.27
C THR A 23 5.85 -2.74 -1.78
N LEU A 24 5.51 -1.60 -2.35
CA LEU A 24 4.27 -0.86 -2.06
C LEU A 24 3.03 -1.71 -2.36
N SER A 25 3.00 -2.36 -3.52
CA SER A 25 1.87 -3.19 -3.96
C SER A 25 1.67 -4.37 -3.01
N TRP A 26 2.75 -5.02 -2.59
CA TRP A 26 2.71 -6.10 -1.61
C TRP A 26 2.20 -5.65 -0.24
N LYS A 27 2.71 -4.53 0.30
CA LYS A 27 2.20 -3.96 1.56
C LYS A 27 0.72 -3.63 1.47
N TRP A 28 0.27 -3.08 0.33
CA TRP A 28 -1.13 -2.79 0.11
C TRP A 28 -2.00 -4.04 0.04
N GLN A 29 -1.51 -5.13 -0.57
CA GLN A 29 -2.18 -6.43 -0.54
C GLN A 29 -2.36 -6.95 0.89
N ILE A 30 -1.36 -6.78 1.78
CA ILE A 30 -1.48 -7.13 3.20
C ILE A 30 -2.59 -6.33 3.87
N VAL A 31 -2.64 -5.01 3.64
CA VAL A 31 -3.68 -4.14 4.20
C VAL A 31 -5.07 -4.58 3.75
N ASN A 32 -5.27 -4.81 2.44
CA ASN A 32 -6.54 -5.30 1.92
C ASN A 32 -6.88 -6.65 2.55
N ALA A 33 -5.94 -7.59 2.57
CA ALA A 33 -6.17 -8.90 3.16
C ALA A 33 -6.53 -8.81 4.66
N LEU A 34 -6.02 -7.83 5.42
CA LEU A 34 -6.36 -7.68 6.84
C LEU A 34 -7.71 -6.98 7.06
N PHE A 35 -8.03 -5.97 6.26
CA PHE A 35 -9.06 -4.98 6.60
C PHE A 35 -10.20 -4.83 5.57
N ASP A 36 -10.19 -5.58 4.47
CA ASP A 36 -11.19 -5.43 3.38
C ASP A 36 -12.51 -6.16 3.63
N SER A 37 -12.64 -6.94 4.72
CA SER A 37 -13.93 -7.53 5.11
C SER A 37 -14.29 -7.28 6.57
N GLU A 38 -15.58 -7.07 6.83
CA GLU A 38 -16.11 -6.88 8.17
C GLU A 38 -15.84 -8.08 9.07
N GLU A 39 -15.97 -9.31 8.54
CA GLU A 39 -15.64 -10.55 9.26
C GLU A 39 -14.19 -10.55 9.75
N ARG A 40 -13.26 -10.17 8.86
CA ARG A 40 -11.83 -10.11 9.22
C ARG A 40 -11.59 -9.03 10.26
N VAL A 41 -12.12 -7.83 10.07
CA VAL A 41 -12.01 -6.73 11.03
C VAL A 41 -12.56 -7.11 12.40
N ASP A 42 -13.67 -7.84 12.47
CA ASP A 42 -14.27 -8.28 13.72
C ASP A 42 -13.36 -9.28 14.46
N ILE A 43 -12.79 -10.27 13.76
CA ILE A 43 -11.81 -11.19 14.35
C ILE A 43 -10.58 -10.43 14.89
N LEU A 44 -10.07 -9.44 14.16
CA LEU A 44 -8.95 -8.62 14.63
C LEU A 44 -9.31 -7.82 15.88
N ARG A 45 -10.54 -7.28 15.95
CA ARG A 45 -11.05 -6.53 17.11
C ARG A 45 -11.23 -7.42 18.34
N GLN A 46 -11.69 -8.66 18.17
CA GLN A 46 -11.88 -9.61 19.28
C GLN A 46 -10.54 -10.15 19.83
N THR A 47 -9.50 -10.21 19.00
CA THR A 47 -8.24 -10.85 19.35
C THR A 47 -7.20 -9.88 19.92
N ALA A 48 -6.82 -8.87 19.16
CA ALA A 48 -5.75 -7.93 19.53
C ALA A 48 -6.05 -6.52 19.00
N PRO A 49 -7.11 -5.84 19.48
CA PRO A 49 -7.63 -4.62 18.87
C PRO A 49 -6.59 -3.50 18.80
N SER A 50 -5.85 -3.26 19.90
CA SER A 50 -4.82 -2.20 19.95
C SER A 50 -3.64 -2.47 19.01
N PHE A 51 -3.24 -3.73 18.84
CA PHE A 51 -2.15 -4.11 17.95
C PHE A 51 -2.55 -3.90 16.49
N PHE A 52 -3.70 -4.43 16.07
CA PHE A 52 -4.16 -4.30 14.69
C PHE A 52 -4.54 -2.85 14.33
N PHE A 53 -4.97 -2.06 15.32
CA PHE A 53 -5.09 -0.62 15.16
C PHE A 53 -3.74 0.04 14.84
N ALA A 54 -2.69 -0.24 15.61
CA ALA A 54 -1.35 0.29 15.36
C ALA A 54 -0.80 -0.15 13.99
N CYS A 55 -1.02 -1.41 13.60
CA CYS A 55 -0.68 -1.90 12.26
C CYS A 55 -1.38 -1.10 11.16
N ARG A 56 -2.71 -0.92 11.26
CA ARG A 56 -3.50 -0.17 10.27
C ARG A 56 -2.96 1.25 10.08
N MET A 57 -2.65 1.93 11.17
CA MET A 57 -2.08 3.27 11.16
C MET A 57 -0.71 3.31 10.47
N THR A 58 0.18 2.38 10.87
CA THR A 58 1.55 2.32 10.36
C THR A 58 1.57 2.02 8.86
N PHE A 59 0.78 1.05 8.41
CA PHE A 59 0.68 0.73 6.98
C PHE A 59 0.09 1.90 6.18
N ALA A 60 -0.93 2.58 6.68
CA ALA A 60 -1.51 3.72 6.00
C ALA A 60 -0.49 4.86 5.84
N ASP A 61 0.26 5.19 6.89
CA ASP A 61 1.29 6.22 6.84
C ASP A 61 2.41 5.88 5.85
N ASP A 62 2.91 4.63 5.87
CA ASP A 62 3.95 4.17 4.96
C ASP A 62 3.49 4.17 3.49
N VAL A 63 2.27 3.71 3.22
CA VAL A 63 1.67 3.73 1.88
C VAL A 63 1.50 5.17 1.38
N PHE A 64 0.96 6.07 2.21
CA PHE A 64 0.73 7.47 1.83
C PHE A 64 2.05 8.21 1.58
N LEU A 65 3.05 7.95 2.42
CA LEU A 65 4.37 8.52 2.26
C LEU A 65 5.03 8.03 0.97
N THR A 66 4.95 6.75 0.68
CA THR A 66 5.54 6.15 -0.53
C THR A 66 4.87 6.66 -1.79
N LEU A 67 3.53 6.70 -1.84
CA LEU A 67 2.77 7.29 -2.96
C LEU A 67 3.14 8.75 -3.20
N SER A 68 3.29 9.53 -2.13
CA SER A 68 3.70 10.93 -2.24
C SER A 68 5.11 11.05 -2.82
N ARG A 69 6.07 10.27 -2.32
CA ARG A 69 7.47 10.29 -2.77
C ARG A 69 7.61 9.88 -4.24
N LEU A 70 6.93 8.81 -4.67
CA LEU A 70 7.01 8.33 -6.05
C LEU A 70 6.51 9.35 -7.08
N THR A 71 5.66 10.29 -6.66
CA THR A 71 5.01 11.29 -7.53
C THR A 71 5.45 12.72 -7.28
N ASP A 72 6.47 12.92 -6.44
CA ASP A 72 7.04 14.23 -6.10
C ASP A 72 7.69 14.96 -7.29
N SER A 73 8.16 16.19 -7.07
CA SER A 73 9.09 16.85 -7.97
C SER A 73 10.38 16.04 -8.08
N SER A 74 10.96 16.00 -9.29
CA SER A 74 12.23 15.32 -9.52
C SER A 74 13.39 15.97 -8.77
N GLN A 75 13.25 17.22 -8.32
CA GLN A 75 14.20 17.90 -7.45
C GLN A 75 13.50 18.57 -6.25
N SER A 76 14.14 18.48 -5.09
CA SER A 76 13.75 19.19 -3.87
C SER A 76 14.99 19.65 -3.12
N MET A 77 15.06 20.93 -2.72
CA MET A 77 16.18 21.49 -1.94
C MET A 77 17.58 21.21 -2.54
N GLY A 78 17.69 21.19 -3.87
CA GLY A 78 18.96 20.92 -4.56
C GLY A 78 19.36 19.45 -4.66
N HIS A 79 18.52 18.52 -4.18
CA HIS A 79 18.74 17.09 -4.30
C HIS A 79 17.81 16.44 -5.33
N ASP A 80 18.36 15.44 -6.03
CA ASP A 80 17.65 14.63 -7.01
C ASP A 80 16.80 13.54 -6.32
N ASN A 81 15.50 13.55 -6.56
CA ASN A 81 14.56 12.56 -6.02
C ASN A 81 14.30 11.42 -7.02
N LEU A 82 14.31 10.18 -6.55
CA LEU A 82 13.86 9.03 -7.35
C LEU A 82 12.32 9.06 -7.47
N VAL A 83 11.82 9.55 -8.59
CA VAL A 83 10.37 9.71 -8.88
C VAL A 83 10.03 9.21 -10.28
N ILE A 84 8.78 8.84 -10.50
CA ILE A 84 8.33 8.34 -11.81
C ILE A 84 8.48 9.37 -12.94
N GLY A 85 8.50 10.66 -12.59
CA GLY A 85 8.74 11.74 -13.56
C GLY A 85 10.11 11.67 -14.23
N ARG A 86 11.11 11.09 -13.57
CA ARG A 86 12.45 10.92 -14.16
C ARG A 86 12.45 10.06 -15.41
N LEU A 87 11.49 9.14 -15.53
CA LEU A 87 11.42 8.25 -16.69
C LEU A 87 11.13 8.99 -17.99
N TYR A 88 10.44 10.14 -17.95
CA TYR A 88 10.32 10.98 -19.13
C TYR A 88 11.36 12.12 -19.13
N ASP A 89 11.72 12.69 -17.98
CA ASP A 89 12.74 13.75 -17.91
C ASP A 89 14.10 13.31 -18.47
N GLU A 90 14.51 12.06 -18.20
CA GLU A 90 15.80 11.49 -18.65
C GLU A 90 15.69 10.76 -20.00
N LEU A 91 14.49 10.58 -20.54
CA LEU A 91 14.29 9.94 -21.85
C LEU A 91 14.51 10.95 -22.98
N ALA A 92 15.32 10.58 -23.97
CA ALA A 92 15.55 11.41 -25.15
C ALA A 92 14.28 11.56 -26.01
N GLU A 93 13.54 12.66 -25.84
CA GLU A 93 12.28 12.93 -26.57
C GLU A 93 12.44 12.83 -28.09
N LYS A 94 13.59 13.27 -28.64
CA LYS A 94 13.87 13.21 -30.08
C LYS A 94 13.92 11.78 -30.63
N GLU A 95 14.31 10.82 -29.80
CA GLU A 95 14.43 9.41 -30.19
C GLU A 95 13.10 8.66 -30.02
N HIS A 96 12.24 9.12 -29.10
CA HIS A 96 11.00 8.45 -28.71
C HIS A 96 9.79 9.40 -28.55
N PRO A 97 9.45 10.24 -29.54
CA PRO A 97 8.51 11.35 -29.34
C PRO A 97 7.10 10.91 -28.92
N GLU A 98 6.51 9.95 -29.64
CA GLU A 98 5.16 9.45 -29.31
C GLU A 98 5.11 8.73 -27.95
N PHE A 99 6.18 8.00 -27.63
CA PHE A 99 6.28 7.30 -26.35
C PHE A 99 6.50 8.28 -25.19
N HIS A 100 7.34 9.30 -25.37
CA HIS A 100 7.57 10.38 -24.41
C HIS A 100 6.26 11.11 -24.09
N LYS A 101 5.47 11.47 -25.12
CA LYS A 101 4.14 12.09 -24.95
C LYS A 101 3.18 11.19 -24.16
N ARG A 102 3.12 9.90 -24.49
CA ARG A 102 2.28 8.92 -23.77
C ARG A 102 2.72 8.80 -22.30
N LEU A 103 4.01 8.66 -22.06
CA LEU A 103 4.58 8.51 -20.72
C LEU A 103 4.31 9.75 -19.85
N THR A 104 4.45 10.94 -20.43
CA THR A 104 4.14 12.22 -19.77
C THR A 104 2.68 12.27 -19.31
N ALA A 105 1.74 11.85 -20.17
CA ALA A 105 0.31 11.80 -19.82
C ALA A 105 0.03 10.80 -18.69
N LEU A 106 0.64 9.62 -18.71
CA LEU A 106 0.50 8.63 -17.64
C LEU A 106 1.06 9.13 -16.31
N VAL A 107 2.23 9.79 -16.32
CA VAL A 107 2.79 10.38 -15.10
C VAL A 107 1.91 11.51 -14.56
N ALA A 108 1.33 12.34 -15.43
CA ALA A 108 0.37 13.36 -15.00
C ALA A 108 -0.86 12.74 -14.32
N ALA A 109 -1.43 11.68 -14.89
CA ALA A 109 -2.56 10.96 -14.30
C ALA A 109 -2.18 10.32 -12.94
N ALA A 110 -0.98 9.73 -12.83
CA ALA A 110 -0.49 9.17 -11.57
C ALA A 110 -0.27 10.24 -10.49
N ARG A 111 0.28 11.41 -10.86
CA ARG A 111 0.41 12.57 -9.97
C ARG A 111 -0.96 13.04 -9.48
N ASP A 112 -1.94 13.15 -10.37
CA ASP A 112 -3.29 13.56 -10.03
C ASP A 112 -3.97 12.58 -9.06
N ALA A 113 -3.85 11.28 -9.31
CA ALA A 113 -4.34 10.24 -8.40
C ALA A 113 -3.65 10.31 -7.02
N CYS A 114 -2.40 10.79 -6.95
CA CYS A 114 -1.64 10.87 -5.71
C CYS A 114 -1.80 12.18 -4.92
N LYS A 115 -2.42 13.23 -5.49
CA LYS A 115 -2.64 14.53 -4.84
C LYS A 115 -3.30 14.47 -3.45
N PRO A 116 -4.25 13.56 -3.16
CA PRO A 116 -4.81 13.45 -1.81
C PRO A 116 -3.75 13.07 -0.76
N PHE A 117 -2.88 12.10 -1.05
CA PHE A 117 -1.88 11.60 -0.08
C PHE A 117 -0.85 12.67 0.29
N TRP A 118 -0.53 13.56 -0.64
CA TRP A 118 0.29 14.74 -0.41
C TRP A 118 -0.25 15.65 0.70
N ARG A 119 -1.57 15.87 0.72
CA ARG A 119 -2.23 16.67 1.76
C ARG A 119 -2.17 15.95 3.11
N HIS A 120 -2.33 14.64 3.11
CA HIS A 120 -2.21 13.84 4.33
C HIS A 120 -0.78 13.82 4.88
N ARG A 121 0.24 13.68 4.02
CA ARG A 121 1.65 13.80 4.43
C ARG A 121 1.91 15.15 5.09
N HIS A 122 1.56 16.25 4.41
CA HIS A 122 1.82 17.59 4.95
C HIS A 122 1.10 17.83 6.28
N LYS A 123 -0.19 17.49 6.36
CA LYS A 123 -0.98 17.83 7.54
C LYS A 123 -0.83 16.85 8.71
N ARG A 124 -0.51 15.57 8.47
CA ARG A 124 -0.44 14.54 9.52
C ARG A 124 0.98 14.14 9.90
N LEU A 125 1.87 14.02 8.92
CA LEU A 125 3.23 13.48 9.11
C LEU A 125 4.29 14.57 9.27
N ALA A 126 4.12 15.71 8.61
CA ALA A 126 5.10 16.80 8.63
C ALA A 126 4.77 17.91 9.65
N HIS A 127 3.49 18.16 9.92
CA HIS A 127 3.06 19.21 10.84
C HIS A 127 2.14 18.64 11.93
N ASN A 128 2.42 18.98 13.18
CA ASN A 128 1.53 18.74 14.33
C ASN A 128 0.32 19.68 14.22
N ASP A 129 -0.50 19.51 13.18
CA ASP A 129 -1.71 20.30 13.01
C ASP A 129 -2.68 20.00 14.15
N LEU A 130 -2.88 20.99 15.03
CA LEU A 130 -3.62 20.84 16.27
C LEU A 130 -5.09 20.51 16.01
N GLU A 131 -5.71 21.15 15.01
CA GLU A 131 -7.10 20.90 14.65
C GLU A 131 -7.29 19.48 14.11
N MET A 132 -6.37 18.99 13.26
CA MET A 132 -6.43 17.61 12.81
C MET A 132 -6.24 16.63 13.97
N LYS A 133 -5.30 16.88 14.90
CA LYS A 133 -5.10 15.98 16.05
C LYS A 133 -6.29 15.94 17.00
N LEU A 134 -6.99 17.06 17.18
CA LEU A 134 -8.16 17.15 18.05
C LEU A 134 -9.41 16.52 17.41
N GLN A 135 -9.50 16.49 16.08
CA GLN A 135 -10.62 15.88 15.33
C GLN A 135 -10.34 14.44 14.89
N TYR A 136 -9.14 13.92 15.12
CA TYR A 136 -8.76 12.59 14.70
C TYR A 136 -9.47 11.53 15.53
N THR A 137 -10.48 10.88 14.96
CA THR A 137 -11.00 9.63 15.49
C THR A 137 -10.20 8.48 14.87
N ALA A 138 -9.83 7.51 15.70
CA ALA A 138 -9.10 6.30 15.32
C ALA A 138 -9.77 5.51 14.16
N GLU A 139 -11.05 5.75 13.89
CA GLU A 139 -11.87 4.91 13.01
C GLU A 139 -11.90 5.36 11.55
N ALA A 140 -11.50 6.59 11.22
CA ALA A 140 -11.55 7.10 9.84
C ALA A 140 -10.31 7.93 9.47
N LEU A 141 -9.63 7.52 8.40
CA LEU A 141 -8.74 8.41 7.65
C LEU A 141 -9.66 9.44 6.95
N PRO A 142 -9.68 10.73 7.32
CA PRO A 142 -10.68 11.65 6.79
C PRO A 142 -10.49 11.80 5.28
N GLY A 143 -11.45 11.34 4.47
CA GLY A 143 -11.50 11.62 3.04
C GLY A 143 -10.61 10.77 2.12
N ILE A 144 -9.98 9.69 2.60
CA ILE A 144 -9.30 8.70 1.75
C ILE A 144 -9.91 7.32 1.94
N THR A 145 -10.37 6.72 0.84
CA THR A 145 -10.90 5.36 0.79
C THR A 145 -9.81 4.36 0.39
N ILE A 146 -10.04 3.07 0.67
CA ILE A 146 -9.24 1.95 0.12
C ILE A 146 -9.21 2.05 -1.42
N GLY A 147 -10.34 2.41 -2.04
CA GLY A 147 -10.44 2.61 -3.49
C GLY A 147 -9.52 3.70 -4.03
N ASP A 148 -9.31 4.80 -3.29
CA ASP A 148 -8.39 5.87 -3.68
C ASP A 148 -6.94 5.37 -3.74
N VAL A 149 -6.53 4.63 -2.71
CA VAL A 149 -5.17 4.06 -2.63
C VAL A 149 -4.95 3.06 -3.76
N SER A 150 -5.89 2.14 -3.97
CA SER A 150 -5.83 1.15 -5.06
C SER A 150 -5.73 1.81 -6.43
N ARG A 151 -6.50 2.89 -6.68
CA ARG A 151 -6.41 3.66 -7.92
C ARG A 151 -5.04 4.28 -8.11
N ALA A 152 -4.50 4.92 -7.07
CA ALA A 152 -3.20 5.58 -7.14
C ALA A 152 -2.04 4.60 -7.41
N ILE A 153 -2.02 3.46 -6.71
CA ILE A 153 -1.04 2.39 -6.95
C ILE A 153 -1.16 1.89 -8.39
N LYS A 154 -2.38 1.64 -8.88
CA LYS A 154 -2.62 1.17 -10.25
C LYS A 154 -2.13 2.17 -11.31
N SER A 155 -2.34 3.48 -11.11
CA SER A 155 -1.84 4.50 -12.03
C SER A 155 -0.31 4.53 -12.09
N ILE A 156 0.38 4.33 -10.96
CA ILE A 156 1.85 4.22 -10.94
C ILE A 156 2.32 2.93 -11.64
N GLN A 157 1.66 1.80 -11.37
CA GLN A 157 1.95 0.53 -12.04
C GLN A 157 1.78 0.66 -13.56
N GLU A 158 0.77 1.40 -14.03
CA GLU A 158 0.55 1.62 -15.47
C GLU A 158 1.71 2.37 -16.14
N VAL A 159 2.30 3.37 -15.45
CA VAL A 159 3.51 4.07 -15.92
C VAL A 159 4.66 3.07 -16.09
N LEU A 160 4.95 2.29 -15.04
CA LEU A 160 6.08 1.36 -15.04
C LEU A 160 5.89 0.20 -16.02
N ASN A 161 4.70 -0.38 -16.09
CA ASN A 161 4.38 -1.44 -17.05
C ASN A 161 4.49 -0.93 -18.49
N THR A 162 4.01 0.30 -18.76
CA THR A 162 4.14 0.92 -20.09
C THR A 162 5.61 1.11 -20.46
N PHE A 163 6.45 1.55 -19.52
CA PHE A 163 7.89 1.64 -19.71
C PHE A 163 8.53 0.27 -19.94
N ASN A 164 8.17 -0.71 -19.12
CA ASN A 164 8.72 -2.06 -19.18
C ASN A 164 8.44 -2.74 -20.52
N LEU A 165 7.18 -2.69 -20.97
CA LEU A 165 6.76 -3.27 -22.25
C LEU A 165 7.44 -2.61 -23.45
N TYR A 166 7.77 -1.32 -23.36
CA TYR A 166 8.36 -0.59 -24.47
C TYR A 166 9.85 -0.88 -24.68
N PHE A 167 10.59 -1.12 -23.60
CA PHE A 167 12.06 -1.28 -23.63
C PHE A 167 12.56 -2.69 -23.32
N PHE A 168 11.87 -3.48 -22.50
CA PHE A 168 12.38 -4.73 -21.96
C PHE A 168 11.57 -5.99 -22.35
N GLU A 169 10.51 -5.84 -23.16
CA GLU A 169 9.65 -6.94 -23.64
C GLU A 169 9.08 -7.88 -22.55
N GLY A 170 9.04 -7.45 -21.28
CA GLY A 170 8.57 -8.26 -20.15
C GLY A 170 7.21 -7.82 -19.60
N GLU A 171 6.40 -8.77 -19.13
CA GLU A 171 5.34 -8.49 -18.16
C GLU A 171 5.96 -8.40 -16.76
N THR A 172 5.67 -7.32 -16.02
CA THR A 172 6.10 -7.19 -14.64
C THR A 172 5.21 -8.09 -13.78
N TYR A 173 5.77 -9.17 -13.25
CA TYR A 173 5.06 -10.07 -12.36
C TYR A 173 4.75 -9.40 -11.01
N PRO A 174 3.56 -9.59 -10.43
CA PRO A 174 3.37 -9.35 -9.01
C PRO A 174 4.25 -10.35 -8.26
N GLY A 175 5.12 -9.85 -7.38
CA GLY A 175 5.84 -10.71 -6.44
C GLY A 175 4.84 -11.43 -5.54
N VAL A 176 4.45 -12.65 -5.93
CA VAL A 176 3.63 -13.52 -5.09
C VAL A 176 4.56 -14.14 -4.06
N PHE A 177 4.51 -13.65 -2.83
CA PHE A 177 5.14 -14.31 -1.70
C PHE A 177 4.23 -15.48 -1.27
N GLU A 178 4.56 -16.70 -1.69
CA GLU A 178 3.85 -17.91 -1.26
C GLU A 178 4.34 -18.35 0.13
N GLY A 179 3.41 -18.47 1.09
CA GLY A 179 3.62 -19.08 2.41
C GLY A 179 3.54 -18.11 3.60
N GLY A 180 2.73 -18.46 4.61
CA GLY A 180 2.69 -17.74 5.90
C GLY A 180 2.02 -16.36 5.90
N GLY A 181 1.24 -16.04 4.87
CA GLY A 181 0.56 -14.74 4.71
C GLY A 181 -0.66 -14.52 5.62
N VAL A 182 -1.41 -13.46 5.33
CA VAL A 182 -2.56 -13.02 6.13
C VAL A 182 -3.63 -14.10 6.31
N ASP A 183 -3.87 -14.96 5.31
CA ASP A 183 -4.85 -16.03 5.43
C ASP A 183 -4.47 -17.06 6.49
N ALA A 184 -3.17 -17.40 6.61
CA ALA A 184 -2.70 -18.30 7.66
C ALA A 184 -2.89 -17.67 9.05
N LEU A 185 -2.63 -16.36 9.19
CA LEU A 185 -2.92 -15.61 10.42
C LEU A 185 -4.38 -15.77 10.82
N PHE A 186 -5.33 -15.59 9.90
CA PHE A 186 -6.76 -15.75 10.21
C PHE A 186 -7.14 -17.17 10.61
N VAL A 187 -6.51 -18.20 10.05
CA VAL A 187 -6.70 -19.59 10.50
C VAL A 187 -6.30 -19.73 11.97
N TYR A 188 -5.15 -19.17 12.38
CA TYR A 188 -4.70 -19.24 13.76
C TYR A 188 -5.55 -18.40 14.71
N LEU A 189 -5.95 -17.19 14.31
CA LEU A 189 -6.81 -16.32 15.13
C LEU A 189 -8.18 -16.94 15.38
N LYS A 190 -8.81 -17.54 14.35
CA LYS A 190 -10.09 -18.26 14.49
C LYS A 190 -9.98 -19.42 15.47
N LYS A 191 -8.96 -20.27 15.30
CA LYS A 191 -8.70 -21.39 16.22
C LYS A 191 -8.44 -20.93 17.65
N GLY A 192 -7.73 -19.80 17.82
CA GLY A 192 -7.49 -19.19 19.12
C GLY A 192 -8.79 -18.76 19.80
N LEU A 193 -9.66 -18.03 19.09
CA LEU A 193 -10.97 -17.61 19.61
C LEU A 193 -11.85 -18.80 20.00
N GLU A 194 -11.94 -19.82 19.14
CA GLU A 194 -12.68 -21.04 19.43
C GLU A 194 -12.14 -21.78 20.66
N GLY A 195 -10.83 -21.81 20.84
CA GLY A 195 -10.18 -22.39 22.01
C GLY A 195 -10.53 -21.66 23.30
N PHE A 196 -10.39 -20.32 23.30
CA PHE A 196 -10.73 -19.48 24.45
C PHE A 196 -12.20 -19.61 24.87
N GLU A 197 -13.13 -19.66 23.91
CA GLU A 197 -14.55 -19.81 24.23
C GLU A 197 -14.84 -21.19 24.85
N LYS A 198 -14.22 -22.27 24.34
CA LYS A 198 -14.36 -23.61 24.95
C LYS A 198 -13.85 -23.65 26.38
N GLU A 199 -12.69 -23.07 26.66
CA GLU A 199 -12.13 -22.99 28.02
C GLU A 199 -13.05 -22.20 28.96
N LYS A 200 -13.58 -21.07 28.50
CA LYS A 200 -14.53 -20.25 29.26
C LYS A 200 -15.81 -21.03 29.59
N GLN A 201 -16.39 -21.76 28.64
CA GLN A 201 -17.58 -22.59 28.88
C GLN A 201 -17.31 -23.72 29.88
N GLN A 202 -16.13 -24.34 29.81
CA GLN A 202 -15.71 -25.35 30.78
C GLN A 202 -15.56 -24.76 32.20
N MET A 203 -14.96 -23.57 32.33
CA MET A 203 -14.87 -22.89 33.63
C MET A 203 -16.23 -22.52 34.21
N LEU A 204 -17.16 -22.03 33.37
CA LEU A 204 -18.53 -21.72 33.80
C LEU A 204 -19.30 -22.96 34.24
N ALA A 205 -19.11 -24.09 33.56
CA ALA A 205 -19.72 -25.37 33.93
C ALA A 205 -19.19 -25.90 35.27
N LEU A 206 -17.90 -25.67 35.58
CA LEU A 206 -17.30 -26.07 36.87
C LEU A 206 -17.77 -25.20 38.05
N HIS A 207 -18.17 -23.94 37.81
CA HIS A 207 -18.63 -23.01 38.85
C HIS A 207 -20.15 -23.04 39.11
N ASN A 208 -20.93 -23.83 38.36
CA ASN A 208 -22.37 -24.04 38.58
C ASN A 208 -22.68 -25.54 38.84
N PRO A 209 -22.39 -26.08 40.05
CA PRO A 209 -22.58 -27.51 40.34
C PRO A 209 -24.05 -27.96 40.51
N SER A 210 -25.04 -27.08 40.41
CA SER A 210 -26.44 -27.37 40.74
C SER A 210 -27.28 -28.08 39.65
N ASN A 211 -26.67 -28.60 38.58
CA ASN A 211 -27.36 -29.48 37.61
C ASN A 211 -26.75 -30.89 37.60
N SER A 212 -26.71 -31.54 38.77
CA SER A 212 -26.58 -32.99 38.83
C SER A 212 -28.00 -33.59 38.83
N PRO A 213 -28.41 -34.35 37.80
CA PRO A 213 -29.66 -35.10 37.86
C PRO A 213 -29.50 -36.24 38.85
N THR A 214 -30.28 -36.21 39.93
CA THR A 214 -30.61 -37.38 40.75
C THR A 214 -31.48 -38.37 39.99
#